data_AF-A0A538F197-F1
#
_entry.id   AF-A0A538F197-F1
#
_cell.length_a   1.000
_cell.length_b   1.000
_cell.length_c   1.000
_cell.angle_alpha   90.00
_cell.angle_beta   90.00
_cell.angle_gamma   90.00
#
_symmetry.space_group_name_H-M   'P 1'
#
loop_
_entity.id
_entity.type
_entity.pdbx_description
1 polymer ?
#
loop_
_entity_poly.entity_id
_entity_poly.type
_entity_poly.pdbx_seq_one_letter_code
_entity_poly.pdbx_strand_id
1 'polypeptide(L)'
;MAVDQELRRIAEVAVTYCRDGEELAGIVPAEPAAGVRVYLCAYRDGEETSWLVLGADASPVEDRSLVRDAVSIAALYELAGEVADEDEGEARVATPALLDSLAAAAEDRAAFVQAMKQATGTVDELLRDVERGYKGRLS
;
A
#
# COMPACT_ATOMS: atom_id res chain seq x y z
N MET A 1 -7.63 14.34 -8.07
CA MET A 1 -6.69 14.88 -9.09
C MET A 1 -6.23 13.70 -9.93
N ALA A 2 -5.29 13.86 -10.86
CA ALA A 2 -4.62 12.67 -11.43
C ALA A 2 -3.74 12.04 -10.36
N VAL A 3 -3.70 10.70 -10.27
CA VAL A 3 -2.95 9.97 -9.24
C VAL A 3 -1.48 10.36 -9.25
N ASP A 4 -0.87 10.56 -10.42
CA ASP A 4 0.52 11.02 -10.54
C ASP A 4 0.80 12.37 -9.86
N GLN A 5 -0.16 13.30 -9.95
CA GLN A 5 0.00 14.62 -9.30
C GLN A 5 -0.10 14.49 -7.79
N GLU A 6 -0.99 13.61 -7.31
CA GLU A 6 -1.11 13.31 -5.89
C GLU A 6 0.15 12.65 -5.34
N LEU A 7 0.70 11.67 -6.07
CA LEU A 7 1.93 10.98 -5.69
C LEU A 7 3.13 11.93 -5.63
N ARG A 8 3.28 12.86 -6.58
CA ARG A 8 4.36 13.86 -6.53
C ARG A 8 4.28 14.72 -5.28
N ARG A 9 3.09 15.23 -4.94
CA ARG A 9 2.86 16.01 -3.73
C ARG A 9 3.14 15.20 -2.46
N ILE A 10 2.69 13.94 -2.42
CA ILE A 10 2.93 13.07 -1.27
C ILE A 10 4.42 12.74 -1.14
N ALA A 11 5.13 12.50 -2.23
CA ALA A 11 6.57 12.26 -2.23
C ALA A 11 7.35 13.44 -1.63
N GLU A 12 7.01 14.68 -1.99
CA GLU A 12 7.64 15.89 -1.44
C GLU A 12 7.53 15.97 0.09
N VAL A 13 6.42 15.51 0.66
CA VAL A 13 6.22 15.47 2.11
C VAL A 13 6.87 14.23 2.72
N ALA A 14 6.71 13.06 2.10
CA ALA A 14 7.25 11.79 2.56
C ALA A 14 8.77 11.85 2.73
N VAL A 15 9.51 12.46 1.79
CA VAL A 15 10.98 12.60 1.91
C VAL A 15 11.43 13.38 3.14
N THR A 16 10.56 14.22 3.74
CA THR A 16 10.88 14.94 4.98
C THR A 16 10.89 14.03 6.22
N TYR A 17 10.35 12.82 6.10
CA TYR A 17 10.35 11.77 7.13
C TYR A 17 11.50 10.78 6.99
N CYS A 18 12.35 10.91 5.96
CA CYS A 18 13.58 10.13 5.85
C CYS A 18 14.52 10.46 7.01
N ARG A 19 15.12 9.41 7.59
CA ARG A 19 16.27 9.55 8.50
C ARG A 19 17.56 9.71 7.71
N ASP A 20 18.65 10.07 8.38
CA ASP A 20 19.98 10.11 7.76
C ASP A 20 20.33 8.72 7.19
N GLY A 21 20.69 8.67 5.90
CA GLY A 21 21.02 7.42 5.19
C GLY A 21 19.84 6.69 4.55
N GLU A 22 18.62 7.11 4.87
CA GLU A 22 17.39 6.48 4.39
C GLU A 22 16.83 7.20 3.14
N GLU A 23 16.26 6.43 2.22
CA GLU A 23 15.58 6.94 1.04
C GLU A 23 14.12 6.52 0.98
N LEU A 24 13.28 7.33 0.35
CA LEU A 24 11.90 6.96 0.03
C LEU A 24 11.94 5.96 -1.13
N ALA A 25 11.66 4.69 -0.83
CA ALA A 25 11.76 3.59 -1.78
C ALA A 25 10.51 3.43 -2.65
N GLY A 26 9.32 3.80 -2.13
CA GLY A 26 8.07 3.67 -2.88
C GLY A 26 6.88 4.26 -2.15
N ILE A 27 5.83 4.58 -2.92
CA ILE A 27 4.53 5.02 -2.41
C ILE A 27 3.43 4.23 -3.11
N VAL A 28 2.57 3.57 -2.33
CA VAL A 28 1.37 2.91 -2.85
C VAL A 28 0.14 3.70 -2.39
N PRO A 29 -0.64 4.29 -3.32
CA PRO A 29 -1.89 4.96 -2.97
C PRO A 29 -2.99 3.91 -2.71
N ALA A 30 -3.69 4.06 -1.61
CA ALA A 30 -4.76 3.14 -1.20
C ALA A 30 -6.02 3.90 -0.78
N GLU A 31 -7.17 3.24 -0.96
CA GLU A 31 -8.46 3.68 -0.44
C GLU A 31 -9.19 2.47 0.17
N PRO A 32 -8.92 2.15 1.46
CA PRO A 32 -9.43 0.92 2.11
C PRO A 32 -10.95 0.93 2.32
N ALA A 33 -11.52 2.13 2.43
CA ALA A 33 -12.96 2.35 2.48
C ALA A 33 -13.30 3.59 1.65
N ALA A 34 -14.52 3.68 1.14
CA ALA A 34 -14.96 4.75 0.25
C ALA A 34 -14.65 6.15 0.83
N GLY A 35 -13.86 6.94 0.10
CA GLY A 35 -13.41 8.27 0.50
C GLY A 35 -12.22 8.32 1.47
N VAL A 36 -11.72 7.18 1.95
CA VAL A 36 -10.60 7.10 2.90
C VAL A 36 -9.28 6.98 2.14
N ARG A 37 -8.84 8.11 1.59
CA ARG A 37 -7.61 8.22 0.80
C ARG A 37 -6.36 8.25 1.68
N VAL A 38 -5.44 7.29 1.48
CA VAL A 38 -4.15 7.20 2.17
C VAL A 38 -3.02 6.78 1.24
N TYR A 39 -1.78 6.93 1.69
CA TYR A 39 -0.57 6.62 0.94
C TYR A 39 0.40 5.86 1.83
N LEU A 40 0.64 4.58 1.52
CA LEU A 40 1.64 3.76 2.20
C LEU A 40 3.02 4.10 1.63
N CYS A 41 3.89 4.65 2.48
CA CYS A 41 5.25 5.04 2.11
C CYS A 41 6.24 4.03 2.71
N ALA A 42 7.08 3.47 1.86
CA ALA A 42 8.19 2.59 2.24
C ALA A 42 9.50 3.37 2.19
N TYR A 43 10.30 3.24 3.22
CA TYR A 43 11.61 3.87 3.34
C TYR A 43 12.68 2.80 3.52
N ARG A 44 13.84 2.97 2.90
CA ARG A 44 14.90 1.97 2.92
C ARG A 44 16.22 2.58 3.40
N ASP A 45 16.88 1.87 4.30
CA ASP A 45 18.27 2.09 4.71
C ASP A 45 19.00 0.74 4.66
N GLY A 46 19.71 0.49 3.55
CA GLY A 46 20.29 -0.82 3.27
C GLY A 46 19.22 -1.93 3.16
N GLU A 47 19.28 -2.91 4.06
CA GLU A 47 18.30 -4.01 4.15
C GLU A 47 17.13 -3.68 5.10
N GLU A 48 17.24 -2.61 5.90
CA GLU A 48 16.17 -2.21 6.82
C GLU A 48 15.09 -1.44 6.06
N THR A 49 13.83 -1.80 6.33
CA THR A 49 12.67 -1.08 5.81
C THR A 49 11.91 -0.45 6.96
N SER A 50 11.50 0.80 6.79
CA SER A 50 10.62 1.49 7.72
C SER A 50 9.44 2.10 6.97
N TRP A 51 8.37 2.43 7.70
CA TRP A 51 7.07 2.64 7.10
C TRP A 51 6.36 3.86 7.66
N LEU A 52 5.58 4.54 6.83
CA LEU A 52 4.66 5.60 7.25
C LEU A 52 3.42 5.59 6.36
N VAL A 53 2.24 5.73 6.94
CA VAL A 53 1.02 6.00 6.17
C VAL A 53 0.70 7.49 6.28
N LEU A 54 0.50 8.13 5.13
CA LEU A 54 0.08 9.52 5.04
C LEU A 54 -1.39 9.61 4.60
N GLY A 55 -2.15 10.51 5.20
CA GLY A 55 -3.51 10.83 4.78
C GLY A 55 -3.55 11.66 3.49
N ALA A 56 -4.76 11.94 3.01
CA ALA A 56 -5.00 12.80 1.85
C ALA A 56 -4.37 14.20 1.99
N ASP A 57 -4.25 14.72 3.21
CA ASP A 57 -3.63 15.99 3.53
C ASP A 57 -2.10 15.90 3.74
N ALA A 58 -1.51 14.73 3.50
CA ALA A 58 -0.11 14.40 3.77
C ALA A 58 0.28 14.41 5.26
N SER A 59 -0.69 14.28 6.17
CA SER A 59 -0.43 14.11 7.60
C SER A 59 -0.17 12.63 7.96
N PRO A 60 0.70 12.33 8.93
CA PRO A 60 0.87 10.98 9.46
C PRO A 60 -0.43 10.39 10.02
N VAL A 61 -0.74 9.17 9.63
CA VAL A 61 -1.84 8.39 10.23
C VAL A 61 -1.35 7.71 11.50
N GLU A 62 -2.09 7.86 12.60
CA GLU A 62 -1.79 7.24 13.90
C GLU A 62 -2.75 6.09 14.27
N ASP A 63 -3.88 5.99 13.56
CA ASP A 63 -4.87 4.93 13.79
C ASP A 63 -4.33 3.58 13.29
N ARG A 64 -4.09 2.64 14.22
CA ARG A 64 -3.57 1.31 13.89
C ARG A 64 -4.50 0.54 12.95
N SER A 65 -5.82 0.66 13.13
CA SER A 65 -6.78 -0.05 12.27
C SER A 65 -6.67 0.46 10.84
N LEU A 66 -6.63 1.77 10.67
CA LEU A 66 -6.52 2.36 9.33
C LEU A 66 -5.19 1.99 8.64
N VAL A 67 -4.08 1.96 9.38
CA VAL A 67 -2.79 1.50 8.83
C VAL A 67 -2.88 0.05 8.37
N ARG A 68 -3.50 -0.83 9.17
CA ARG A 68 -3.69 -2.24 8.79
C ARG A 68 -4.55 -2.39 7.54
N ASP A 69 -5.65 -1.66 7.47
CA ASP A 69 -6.56 -1.71 6.32
C ASP A 69 -5.86 -1.20 5.05
N ALA A 70 -5.06 -0.13 5.15
CA ALA A 70 -4.24 0.41 4.07
C ALA A 70 -3.20 -0.58 3.54
N VAL A 71 -2.44 -1.21 4.44
CA VAL A 71 -1.43 -2.20 4.07
C VAL A 71 -2.08 -3.43 3.45
N SER A 72 -3.21 -3.87 4.01
CA SER A 72 -3.93 -5.05 3.52
C SER A 72 -4.44 -4.84 2.10
N ILE A 73 -5.11 -3.71 1.83
CA ILE A 73 -5.63 -3.47 0.47
C ILE A 73 -4.51 -3.25 -0.54
N ALA A 74 -3.43 -2.54 -0.15
CA ALA A 74 -2.26 -2.34 -1.00
C ALA A 74 -1.63 -3.69 -1.38
N ALA A 75 -1.31 -4.53 -0.39
CA ALA A 75 -0.66 -5.82 -0.62
C ALA A 75 -1.53 -6.80 -1.43
N LEU A 76 -2.85 -6.85 -1.16
CA LEU A 76 -3.77 -7.70 -1.91
C LEU A 76 -3.92 -7.23 -3.36
N TYR A 77 -3.92 -5.91 -3.60
CA TYR A 77 -4.00 -5.36 -4.95
C TYR A 77 -2.75 -5.67 -5.78
N GLU A 78 -1.56 -5.47 -5.21
CA GLU A 78 -0.29 -5.77 -5.89
C GLU A 78 -0.22 -7.25 -6.31
N LEU A 79 -0.57 -8.17 -5.40
CA LEU A 79 -0.61 -9.60 -5.73
C LEU A 79 -1.68 -9.93 -6.76
N ALA A 80 -2.85 -9.31 -6.67
CA ALA A 80 -3.92 -9.53 -7.64
C ALA A 80 -3.50 -9.10 -9.04
N GLY A 81 -2.77 -8.00 -9.18
CA GLY A 81 -2.18 -7.56 -10.44
C GLY A 81 -1.18 -8.56 -11.00
N GLU A 82 -0.29 -9.11 -10.15
CA GLU A 82 0.67 -10.16 -10.55
C GLU A 82 -0.04 -11.41 -11.08
N VAL A 83 -1.11 -11.84 -10.42
CA VAL A 83 -1.89 -13.03 -10.85
C VAL A 83 -2.71 -12.76 -12.11
N ALA A 84 -3.17 -11.52 -12.29
CA ALA A 84 -3.94 -11.09 -13.45
C ALA A 84 -3.07 -10.68 -14.65
N ASP A 85 -1.73 -10.73 -14.51
CA ASP A 85 -0.77 -10.27 -15.51
C ASP A 85 -1.06 -8.82 -15.98
N GLU A 86 -1.45 -7.96 -15.03
CA GLU A 86 -1.70 -6.55 -15.33
C GLU A 86 -0.38 -5.79 -15.60
N ASP A 87 -0.37 -4.97 -16.65
CA ASP A 87 0.75 -4.07 -16.92
C ASP A 87 0.92 -3.02 -15.79
N GLU A 88 2.13 -2.93 -15.24
CA GLU A 88 2.54 -1.97 -14.18
C GLU A 88 2.55 -0.48 -14.62
N GLY A 89 1.94 -0.15 -15.76
CA GLY A 89 2.22 1.08 -16.50
C GLY A 89 1.66 2.38 -15.90
N GLU A 90 0.50 2.35 -15.22
CA GLU A 90 -0.13 3.56 -14.66
C GLU A 90 -0.40 3.39 -13.18
N ALA A 91 0.03 4.35 -12.36
CA ALA A 91 -0.20 4.32 -10.92
C ALA A 91 -1.72 4.31 -10.63
N ARG A 92 -2.19 3.21 -10.05
CA ARG A 92 -3.58 3.01 -9.65
C ARG A 92 -3.71 3.07 -8.15
N VAL A 93 -4.93 3.37 -7.72
CA VAL A 93 -5.30 3.35 -6.32
C VAL A 93 -5.76 1.95 -5.96
N ALA A 94 -5.09 1.31 -5.01
CA ALA A 94 -5.55 0.07 -4.44
C ALA A 94 -6.88 0.29 -3.70
N THR A 95 -7.97 -0.30 -4.21
CA THR A 95 -9.31 -0.21 -3.59
C THR A 95 -9.98 -1.58 -3.58
N PRO A 96 -10.90 -1.85 -2.64
CA PRO A 96 -11.68 -3.08 -2.67
C PRO A 96 -12.44 -3.28 -3.99
N ALA A 97 -13.00 -2.21 -4.56
CA ALA A 97 -13.73 -2.27 -5.82
C ALA A 97 -12.84 -2.63 -7.03
N LEU A 98 -11.60 -2.16 -7.04
CA LEU A 98 -10.63 -2.52 -8.08
C LEU A 98 -10.17 -3.97 -7.93
N LEU A 99 -9.92 -4.41 -6.68
CA LEU A 99 -9.61 -5.81 -6.38
C LEU A 99 -10.76 -6.76 -6.78
N ASP A 100 -12.01 -6.37 -6.55
CA ASP A 100 -13.18 -7.13 -7.00
C ASP A 100 -13.27 -7.18 -8.54
N SER A 101 -12.92 -6.08 -9.21
CA SER A 101 -12.92 -6.01 -10.68
C SER A 101 -11.86 -6.94 -11.27
N LEU A 102 -10.66 -6.99 -10.67
CA LEU A 102 -9.60 -7.93 -11.01
C LEU A 102 -10.05 -9.38 -10.87
N ALA A 103 -10.65 -9.73 -9.73
CA ALA A 103 -11.17 -11.08 -9.50
C ALA A 103 -12.29 -11.47 -10.48
N ALA A 104 -13.06 -10.50 -10.98
CA ALA A 104 -14.10 -10.71 -11.97
C ALA A 104 -13.55 -10.83 -13.41
N ALA A 105 -12.44 -10.16 -13.70
CA ALA A 105 -11.76 -10.19 -14.99
C ALA A 105 -10.83 -11.40 -15.15
N ALA A 106 -10.40 -12.03 -14.05
CA ALA A 106 -9.50 -13.18 -14.06
C ALA A 106 -10.02 -14.34 -14.93
N GLU A 107 -9.20 -14.80 -15.88
CA GLU A 107 -9.52 -15.92 -16.77
C GLU A 107 -9.78 -17.22 -15.98
N ASP A 108 -8.94 -17.49 -14.97
CA ASP A 108 -9.14 -18.57 -14.00
C ASP A 108 -9.41 -18.02 -12.60
N ARG A 109 -10.70 -17.78 -12.34
CA ARG A 109 -11.17 -17.29 -11.04
C ARG A 109 -10.86 -18.25 -9.88
N ALA A 110 -10.78 -19.57 -10.12
CA ALA A 110 -10.49 -20.53 -9.06
C ALA A 110 -9.02 -20.45 -8.64
N ALA A 111 -8.11 -20.35 -9.62
CA ALA A 111 -6.70 -20.11 -9.39
C ALA A 111 -6.47 -18.76 -8.70
N PHE A 112 -7.14 -17.70 -9.15
CA PHE A 112 -7.07 -16.38 -8.51
C PHE A 112 -7.46 -16.43 -7.03
N VAL A 113 -8.63 -17.00 -6.70
CA VAL A 113 -9.08 -17.13 -5.30
C VAL A 113 -8.10 -17.96 -4.47
N GLN A 114 -7.50 -19.00 -5.05
CA GLN A 114 -6.51 -19.82 -4.36
C GLN A 114 -5.22 -19.05 -4.07
N ALA A 115 -4.73 -18.24 -5.01
CA ALA A 115 -3.58 -17.35 -4.82
C ALA A 115 -3.86 -16.32 -3.72
N MET A 116 -5.03 -15.66 -3.76
CA MET A 116 -5.43 -14.68 -2.73
C MET A 116 -5.53 -15.31 -1.33
N LYS A 117 -5.97 -16.57 -1.22
CA LYS A 117 -5.98 -17.28 0.08
C LYS A 117 -4.57 -17.52 0.62
N GLN A 118 -3.64 -17.89 -0.25
CA GLN A 118 -2.24 -18.13 0.11
C GLN A 118 -1.54 -16.82 0.50
N ALA A 119 -1.93 -15.70 -0.11
CA ALA A 119 -1.46 -14.36 0.20
C ALA A 119 -1.62 -13.95 1.65
N THR A 120 -2.65 -14.47 2.34
CA THR A 120 -2.99 -14.06 3.71
C THR A 120 -1.79 -14.14 4.65
N GLY A 121 -0.96 -15.17 4.52
CA GLY A 121 0.26 -15.32 5.33
C GLY A 121 1.30 -14.23 5.04
N THR A 122 1.51 -13.89 3.77
CA THR A 122 2.42 -12.82 3.33
C THR A 122 1.93 -11.45 3.79
N VAL A 123 0.62 -11.20 3.69
CA VAL A 123 0.00 -9.95 4.19
C VAL A 123 0.18 -9.83 5.70
N ASP A 124 -0.03 -10.90 6.46
CA ASP A 124 0.18 -10.91 7.91
C ASP A 124 1.65 -10.63 8.28
N GLU A 125 2.61 -11.16 7.52
CA GLU A 125 4.03 -10.87 7.71
C GLU A 125 4.35 -9.41 7.42
N LEU A 126 3.85 -8.86 6.32
CA LEU A 126 4.00 -7.46 5.98
C LEU A 126 3.36 -6.55 7.03
N LEU A 127 2.18 -6.88 7.56
CA LEU A 127 1.54 -6.12 8.62
C LEU A 127 2.41 -6.06 9.87
N ARG A 128 3.02 -7.18 10.27
CA ARG A 128 3.96 -7.20 11.41
C ARG A 128 5.20 -6.37 11.14
N ASP A 129 5.72 -6.42 9.91
CA ASP A 129 6.88 -5.61 9.51
C ASP A 129 6.55 -4.11 9.54
N VAL A 130 5.40 -3.72 8.98
CA VAL A 130 4.90 -2.34 9.01
C VAL A 130 4.73 -1.83 10.43
N GLU A 131 4.09 -2.60 11.31
CA GLU A 131 3.90 -2.19 12.71
C GLU A 131 5.22 -2.08 13.48
N ARG A 132 6.18 -2.96 13.20
CA ARG A 132 7.51 -2.95 13.82
C ARG A 132 8.36 -1.77 13.32
N GLY A 133 8.30 -1.49 12.03
CA GLY A 133 9.07 -0.44 11.35
C GLY A 133 8.34 0.89 11.24
N TYR A 134 7.20 1.06 11.91
CA TYR A 134 6.40 2.28 11.76
C TYR A 134 7.12 3.50 12.34
N LYS A 135 7.23 4.58 11.56
CA LYS A 135 7.90 5.82 11.97
C LYS A 135 7.11 6.64 13.00
N GLY A 136 5.78 6.48 13.01
CA GLY A 136 4.87 7.19 13.92
C GLY A 136 4.49 6.38 15.17
N ARG A 137 3.62 6.94 16.00
CA ARG A 137 2.95 6.17 17.06
C ARG A 137 1.63 5.61 16.52
N LEU A 138 1.39 4.35 16.81
CA LEU A 138 0.12 3.69 16.51
C LEU A 138 -0.69 3.59 17.81
N SER A 139 -1.89 4.19 17.84
CA SER A 139 -2.85 4.05 18.93
C SER A 139 -3.72 2.81 18.70
#